data_AF-A0A437K7J8-F1
#
_entry.id   AF-A0A437K7J8-F1
#
_cell.length_a   1.000
_cell.length_b   1.000
_cell.length_c   1.000
_cell.angle_alpha   90.00
_cell.angle_beta   90.00
_cell.angle_gamma   90.00
#
_symmetry.space_group_name_H-M   'P 1'
#
loop_
_entity.id
_entity.type
_entity.pdbx_description
1 polymer ?
#
loop_
_entity_poly.entity_id
_entity_poly.type
_entity_poly.pdbx_seq_one_letter_code
_entity_poly.pdbx_strand_id
1 'polypeptide(L)'
;MMDGMMGGIMSGNSMMGMCLMMGIGLFLLIILIGVTIYMVVRQLMKKSSVTDRPLLLLKERYVKGEINEEEYQLKRKVLNEK
;
A
#
# COMPACT_ATOMS: atom_id res chain seq x y z
N MET A 1 -35.10 -40.18 -24.79
CA MET A 1 -33.75 -40.38 -25.37
C MET A 1 -33.13 -39.02 -25.66
N MET A 2 -32.74 -38.27 -24.63
CA MET A 2 -32.13 -36.95 -24.82
C MET A 2 -31.28 -36.50 -23.61
N ASP A 3 -30.84 -37.44 -22.76
CA ASP A 3 -30.04 -37.15 -21.54
C ASP A 3 -28.58 -37.62 -21.63
N GLY A 4 -28.11 -37.99 -22.82
CA GLY A 4 -26.77 -38.59 -23.00
C GLY A 4 -25.70 -37.67 -23.58
N MET A 5 -26.07 -36.48 -24.08
CA MET A 5 -25.19 -35.64 -24.89
C MET A 5 -24.57 -34.44 -24.16
N MET A 6 -24.66 -34.41 -22.83
CA MET A 6 -24.04 -33.37 -21.99
C MET A 6 -23.06 -33.94 -20.95
N GLY A 7 -22.57 -35.17 -21.16
CA GLY A 7 -21.62 -35.84 -20.24
C GLY A 7 -20.16 -35.87 -20.71
N GLY A 8 -19.86 -35.47 -21.95
CA GLY A 8 -18.55 -35.72 -22.58
C GLY A 8 -17.51 -34.60 -22.43
N ILE A 9 -17.91 -33.36 -22.13
CA ILE A 9 -16.99 -32.21 -21.99
C ILE A 9 -16.54 -32.03 -20.53
N MET A 10 -17.13 -32.79 -19.60
CA MET A 10 -17.01 -32.61 -18.15
C MET A 10 -16.10 -33.64 -17.44
N SER A 11 -15.23 -34.36 -18.17
CA SER A 11 -14.42 -35.44 -17.59
C SER A 11 -12.90 -35.28 -17.68
N GLY A 12 -12.38 -34.20 -18.27
CA GLY A 12 -10.92 -33.94 -18.35
C GLY A 12 -10.54 -32.49 -18.13
N ASN A 13 -11.27 -31.55 -18.75
CA ASN A 13 -11.03 -30.11 -18.57
C ASN A 13 -11.60 -29.56 -17.26
N SER A 14 -12.58 -30.23 -16.66
CA SER A 14 -13.24 -29.84 -15.41
C SER A 14 -12.32 -29.96 -14.18
N MET A 15 -11.49 -31.01 -14.11
CA MET A 15 -10.54 -31.21 -13.00
C MET A 15 -9.35 -30.24 -13.09
N MET A 16 -8.84 -29.99 -14.30
CA MET A 16 -7.76 -29.01 -14.52
C MET A 16 -8.24 -27.57 -14.27
N GLY A 17 -9.48 -27.25 -14.69
CA GLY A 17 -10.10 -25.95 -14.43
C GLY A 17 -10.33 -25.68 -12.93
N MET A 18 -10.68 -26.71 -12.15
CA MET A 18 -10.90 -26.57 -10.71
C MET A 18 -9.59 -26.31 -9.94
N CYS A 19 -8.49 -27.00 -10.30
CA CYS A 19 -7.16 -26.72 -9.76
C CYS A 19 -6.67 -25.31 -10.12
N LEU A 20 -6.88 -24.87 -11.37
CA LEU A 20 -6.52 -23.52 -11.80
C LEU A 20 -7.34 -22.45 -11.08
N MET A 21 -8.64 -22.65 -10.88
CA MET A 21 -9.48 -21.73 -10.11
C MET A 21 -9.02 -21.59 -8.66
N MET A 22 -8.62 -22.68 -8.01
CA MET A 22 -8.11 -22.64 -6.63
C MET A 22 -6.77 -21.91 -6.53
N GLY A 23 -5.87 -22.12 -7.50
CA GLY A 23 -4.59 -21.41 -7.57
C GLY A 23 -4.76 -19.92 -7.85
N ILE A 24 -5.60 -19.56 -8.82
CA ILE A 24 -5.89 -18.16 -9.17
C ILE A 24 -6.54 -17.43 -8.00
N GLY A 25 -7.42 -18.08 -7.23
CA GLY A 25 -8.01 -17.49 -6.02
C GLY A 25 -6.96 -17.08 -4.97
N LEU A 26 -5.98 -17.95 -4.71
CA LEU A 26 -4.88 -17.63 -3.78
C LEU A 26 -3.96 -16.52 -4.32
N PHE A 27 -3.64 -16.54 -5.61
CA PHE A 27 -2.85 -15.48 -6.24
C PHE A 27 -3.56 -14.12 -6.16
N LEU A 28 -4.86 -14.08 -6.41
CA LEU A 28 -5.66 -12.86 -6.28
C LEU A 28 -5.66 -12.34 -4.85
N LEU A 29 -5.74 -13.22 -3.85
CA LEU A 29 -5.68 -12.83 -2.43
C LEU A 29 -4.32 -12.21 -2.07
N ILE A 30 -3.22 -12.82 -2.51
CA ILE A 30 -1.86 -12.31 -2.29
C ILE A 30 -1.68 -10.94 -2.96
N ILE A 31 -2.15 -10.80 -4.20
CA ILE A 31 -2.11 -9.53 -4.93
C ILE A 31 -2.94 -8.47 -4.20
N LEU A 32 -4.15 -8.81 -3.74
CA LEU A 32 -5.03 -7.88 -3.05
C LEU A 32 -4.40 -7.38 -1.73
N ILE A 33 -3.82 -8.28 -0.94
CA ILE A 33 -3.07 -7.93 0.28
C ILE A 33 -1.86 -7.04 -0.08
N GLY A 34 -1.07 -7.44 -1.08
CA GLY A 34 0.10 -6.68 -1.53
C GLY A 34 -0.26 -5.27 -2.01
N VAL A 35 -1.33 -5.12 -2.78
CA VAL A 35 -1.86 -3.83 -3.25
C VAL A 35 -2.33 -2.99 -2.07
N THR A 36 -3.02 -3.59 -1.10
CA THR A 36 -3.50 -2.89 0.10
C THR A 36 -2.33 -2.34 0.91
N ILE A 37 -1.32 -3.18 1.19
CA ILE A 37 -0.09 -2.76 1.88
C ILE A 37 0.62 -1.66 1.07
N TYR A 38 0.78 -1.84 -0.24
CA TYR A 38 1.41 -0.86 -1.11
C TYR A 38 0.69 0.49 -1.08
N MET A 39 -0.65 0.50 -1.14
CA MET A 39 -1.44 1.73 -1.06
C MET A 39 -1.29 2.42 0.29
N VAL A 40 -1.28 1.66 1.40
CA VAL A 40 -1.10 2.22 2.75
C VAL A 40 0.30 2.82 2.90
N VAL A 41 1.36 2.08 2.54
CA VAL A 41 2.74 2.57 2.59
C VAL A 41 2.92 3.79 1.69
N ARG A 42 2.39 3.76 0.46
CA ARG A 42 2.46 4.89 -0.46
C ARG A 42 1.72 6.13 0.06
N GLN A 43 0.57 5.96 0.71
CA GLN A 43 -0.15 7.07 1.34
C GLN A 43 0.60 7.65 2.54
N LEU A 44 1.19 6.79 3.38
CA LEU A 44 2.01 7.22 4.51
C LEU A 44 3.27 7.96 4.06
N MET A 45 3.97 7.44 3.04
CA MET A 45 5.14 8.11 2.47
C MET A 45 4.80 9.45 1.80
N LYS A 46 3.65 9.54 1.11
CA LYS A 46 3.19 10.81 0.54
C LYS A 46 2.91 11.85 1.63
N LYS A 47 2.28 11.46 2.74
CA LYS A 47 1.98 12.36 3.86
C LYS A 47 3.25 12.82 4.59
N SER A 48 4.21 11.91 4.75
CA SER A 48 5.51 12.22 5.36
C SER A 48 6.36 13.15 4.48
N SER A 49 6.39 12.96 3.16
CA SER A 49 7.30 13.73 2.29
C SER A 49 7.02 15.24 2.20
N VAL A 50 5.77 15.66 2.41
CA VAL A 50 5.38 17.08 2.26
C VAL A 50 5.43 17.82 3.60
N THR A 51 5.01 17.17 4.69
CA THR A 51 5.00 17.79 6.02
C THR A 51 6.31 17.60 6.79
N ASP A 52 7.01 16.48 6.60
CA ASP A 52 8.26 16.24 7.34
C ASP A 52 9.46 16.94 6.70
N ARG A 53 9.46 17.26 5.40
CA ARG A 53 10.58 17.99 4.76
C ARG A 53 10.87 19.33 5.43
N PRO A 54 9.88 20.23 5.65
CA PRO A 54 10.09 21.47 6.38
C PRO A 54 10.57 21.25 7.81
N LEU A 55 10.03 20.25 8.52
CA LEU A 55 10.41 19.92 9.90
C LEU A 55 11.84 19.35 9.98
N LEU A 56 12.24 18.51 9.02
CA LEU A 56 13.60 17.97 8.89
C LEU A 56 14.61 19.08 8.64
N LEU A 57 14.32 19.99 7.71
CA LEU A 57 15.16 21.14 7.42
C LEU A 57 15.28 22.07 8.63
N LEU A 58 14.18 22.28 9.37
CA LEU A 58 14.19 23.07 10.59
C LEU A 58 15.08 22.43 11.66
N LYS A 59 14.96 21.11 11.86
CA LYS A 59 15.79 20.36 12.82
C LYS A 59 17.26 20.39 12.43
N GLU A 60 17.58 20.29 11.13
CA GLU A 60 18.95 20.35 10.63
C GLU A 60 19.62 21.71 10.95
N ARG A 61 18.90 22.82 10.73
CA ARG A 61 19.42 24.17 11.04
C ARG A 61 19.58 24.43 12.54
N TYR A 62 18.70 23.89 13.36
CA TYR A 62 18.81 23.96 14.81
C TYR A 62 20.06 23.23 15.31
N VAL A 63 20.32 22.01 14.82
CA VAL A 63 21.53 21.25 15.18
C VAL A 63 22.81 21.93 14.69
N LYS A 64 22.76 22.61 13.54
CA LYS A 64 23.86 23.44 13.03
C LYS A 64 24.07 24.73 13.84
N GLY A 65 23.15 25.08 14.74
CA GLY A 65 23.19 26.33 15.52
C GLY A 65 22.89 27.58 14.68
N GLU A 66 22.34 27.43 13.47
CA GLU A 66 21.94 28.56 12.61
C GLU A 66 20.67 29.26 13.13
N ILE A 67 19.89 28.58 13.97
CA ILE A 67 18.67 29.09 14.60
C ILE A 67 18.68 28.80 16.10
N ASN A 68 18.12 29.70 16.89
CA ASN A 68 18.00 29.54 18.34
C ASN A 68 16.79 28.64 18.70
N GLU A 69 16.77 28.11 19.92
CA GLU A 69 15.68 27.28 20.47
C GLU A 69 14.31 27.97 20.37
N GLU A 70 14.25 29.28 20.64
CA GLU A 70 13.01 30.05 20.59
C GLU A 70 12.41 30.09 19.17
N GLU A 71 13.25 30.33 18.17
CA GLU A 71 12.83 30.34 16.76
C GLU A 71 12.44 28.93 16.27
N TYR A 72 13.15 27.90 16.75
CA TYR A 72 12.83 26.51 16.46
C TYR A 72 11.43 26.13 16.97
N GLN A 73 11.12 26.47 18.23
CA GLN A 73 9.81 26.15 18.83
C GLN A 73 8.66 26.87 18.15
N LEU A 74 8.83 28.16 17.80
CA LEU A 74 7.82 28.93 17.06
C LEU A 74 7.52 28.32 15.69
N LYS A 75 8.56 28.03 14.90
CA LYS A 75 8.40 27.46 13.55
C LYS A 75 7.84 26.03 13.59
N ARG A 76 8.21 25.24 14.61
CA ARG A 76 7.67 23.88 14.81
C ARG A 76 6.17 23.88 15.10
N LYS A 77 5.67 24.82 15.91
CA LYS A 77 4.24 24.96 16.19
C LYS A 77 3.45 25.31 14.93
N VAL A 78 3.92 26.31 14.18
CA VAL A 78 3.28 26.75 12.91
C VAL A 78 3.24 25.63 11.86
N LEU A 79 4.26 24.75 11.83
CA LEU A 79 4.32 23.63 10.90
C LEU A 79 3.47 22.41 11.31
N ASN A 80 3.16 22.25 12.60
CA ASN A 80 2.32 21.16 13.13
C ASN A 80 0.84 21.51 13.23
N GLU A 81 0.46 22.79 13.21
CA GLU A 81 -0.93 23.27 13.32
C GLU A 81 -1.68 23.39 11.98
N LYS A 82 -1.17 22.78 10.89
CA LYS A 82 -1.88 22.65 9.60
C LYS A 82 -2.62 21.32 9.50
#